data_AF-A0A0D9VZD3-F1
#
_entry.id   AF-A0A0D9VZD3-F1
#
_cell.length_a   1.000
_cell.length_b   1.000
_cell.length_c   1.000
_cell.angle_alpha   90.00
_cell.angle_beta   90.00
_cell.angle_gamma   90.00
#
_symmetry.space_group_name_H-M   'P 1'
#
loop_
_entity.id
_entity.type
_entity.pdbx_description
1 polymer ?
#
loop_
_entity_poly.entity_id
_entity_poly.type
_entity_poly.pdbx_seq_one_letter_code
_entity_poly.pdbx_strand_id
1 'polypeptide(L)'
;MEDHVGGGGNGKTPARRGSATGAQSLYARKRRERINGRLKILQKLVPNGTKVDISTMLEEAVHYVKFLQLQIKMLSSDELWMYAPIAYNGMDLGIDLNISPPR
;
A
#
# COMPACT_ATOMS: atom_id res chain seq x y z
N MET A 1 27.48 42.59 52.09
CA MET A 1 26.77 41.29 51.97
C MET A 1 25.44 41.48 52.66
N GLU A 2 24.42 41.87 51.89
CA GLU A 2 23.03 41.95 52.36
C GLU A 2 22.21 41.09 51.41
N ASP A 3 21.61 40.04 51.94
CA ASP A 3 20.73 39.14 51.23
C ASP A 3 19.39 39.84 50.95
N HIS A 4 18.90 39.73 49.71
CA HIS A 4 17.51 40.03 49.36
C HIS A 4 16.81 38.74 48.90
N VAL A 5 15.99 38.21 49.79
CA VAL A 5 14.95 37.23 49.50
C VAL A 5 13.79 37.95 48.81
N GLY A 6 13.40 37.47 47.62
CA GLY A 6 12.19 37.89 46.93
C GLY A 6 11.66 36.75 46.07
N GLY A 7 10.64 36.05 46.58
CA GLY A 7 10.00 34.91 45.92
C GLY A 7 9.17 35.28 44.70
N GLY A 8 8.81 34.25 43.92
CA GLY A 8 7.93 34.39 42.77
C GLY A 8 7.82 33.08 42.00
N GLY A 9 7.07 32.12 42.56
CA GLY A 9 6.73 30.89 41.86
C GLY A 9 6.02 31.20 40.54
N ASN A 10 6.52 30.65 39.44
CA ASN A 10 5.75 30.56 38.21
C ASN A 10 5.62 29.09 37.84
N GLY A 11 4.72 28.42 38.57
CA GLY A 11 4.17 27.14 38.15
C GLY A 11 3.51 27.34 36.80
N LYS A 12 4.26 27.05 35.73
CA LYS A 12 3.72 26.92 34.37
C LYS A 12 2.82 25.69 34.38
N THR A 13 1.57 25.89 34.77
CA THR A 13 0.50 24.91 34.62
C THR A 13 0.46 24.50 33.15
N PRO A 14 0.54 23.19 32.82
CA PRO A 14 0.37 22.75 31.46
C PRO A 14 -1.05 23.11 31.05
N ALA A 15 -1.19 23.99 30.07
CA ALA A 15 -2.47 24.33 29.46
C ALA A 15 -3.18 23.01 29.12
N ARG A 16 -4.33 22.81 29.77
CA ARG A 16 -5.27 21.71 29.60
C ARG A 16 -5.75 21.69 28.14
N ARG A 17 -4.93 21.16 27.22
CA ARG A 17 -5.31 20.83 25.85
C ARG A 17 -6.20 19.59 25.89
N GLY A 18 -7.43 19.80 26.32
CA GLY A 18 -8.45 18.78 26.49
C GLY A 18 -9.01 18.28 25.15
N SER A 19 -8.97 16.96 24.99
CA SER A 19 -9.92 16.09 24.29
C SER A 19 -10.04 16.14 22.74
N ALA A 20 -10.15 17.29 22.08
CA ALA A 20 -10.45 17.32 20.64
C ALA A 20 -9.22 17.00 19.76
N THR A 21 -8.07 17.58 20.09
CA THR A 21 -6.79 17.28 19.41
C THR A 21 -6.30 15.87 19.73
N GLY A 22 -6.59 15.36 20.92
CA GLY A 22 -6.34 13.96 21.30
C GLY A 22 -7.17 12.99 20.47
N ALA A 23 -8.50 13.20 20.38
CA ALA A 23 -9.39 12.35 19.60
C ALA A 23 -9.05 12.34 18.09
N GLN A 24 -8.79 13.52 17.51
CA GLN A 24 -8.38 13.64 16.10
C GLN A 24 -6.99 13.00 15.85
N SER A 25 -6.04 13.16 16.77
CA SER A 25 -4.72 12.53 16.69
C SER A 25 -4.81 10.99 16.80
N LEU A 26 -5.64 10.47 17.71
CA LEU A 26 -5.92 9.04 17.86
C LEU A 26 -6.56 8.46 16.60
N TYR A 27 -7.52 9.17 16.01
CA TYR A 27 -8.12 8.78 14.73
C TYR A 27 -7.07 8.73 13.61
N ALA A 28 -6.24 9.76 13.48
CA ALA A 28 -5.17 9.81 12.50
C ALA A 28 -4.14 8.68 12.70
N ARG A 29 -3.84 8.31 13.96
CA ARG A 29 -2.96 7.18 14.29
C ARG A 29 -3.59 5.85 13.87
N LYS A 30 -4.85 5.61 14.25
CA LYS A 30 -5.59 4.39 13.87
C LYS A 30 -5.71 4.24 12.35
N ARG A 31 -5.89 5.35 11.62
CA ARG A 31 -5.87 5.34 10.15
C ARG A 31 -4.51 4.90 9.60
N ARG A 32 -3.42 5.48 10.11
CA ARG A 32 -2.04 5.11 9.72
C ARG A 32 -1.72 3.65 10.04
N GLU A 33 -2.10 3.17 11.21
CA GLU A 33 -1.93 1.76 11.60
C GLU A 33 -2.66 0.81 10.62
N ARG A 34 -3.91 1.13 10.26
CA ARG A 34 -4.67 0.35 9.27
C ARG A 34 -4.01 0.35 7.88
N ILE A 35 -3.50 1.50 7.43
CA ILE A 35 -2.80 1.61 6.14
C ILE A 35 -1.51 0.78 6.17
N ASN A 36 -0.70 0.93 7.21
CA ASN A 36 0.54 0.17 7.36
C ASN A 36 0.30 -1.34 7.46
N GLY A 37 -0.79 -1.75 8.11
CA GLY A 37 -1.21 -3.15 8.14
C GLY A 37 -1.49 -3.70 6.73
N ARG A 38 -2.22 -2.93 5.91
CA ARG A 38 -2.50 -3.31 4.51
C ARG A 38 -1.25 -3.31 3.64
N LEU A 39 -0.35 -2.32 3.82
CA LEU A 39 0.93 -2.28 3.10
C LEU A 39 1.79 -3.51 3.41
N LYS A 40 1.87 -3.95 4.67
CA LYS A 40 2.59 -5.17 5.05
C LYS A 40 2.02 -6.44 4.42
N ILE A 41 0.70 -6.51 4.25
CA ILE A 41 0.07 -7.64 3.55
C ILE A 41 0.46 -7.58 2.07
N LEU A 42 0.35 -6.40 1.44
CA LEU A 42 0.71 -6.22 0.03
C LEU A 42 2.17 -6.59 -0.24
N GLN A 43 3.11 -6.20 0.62
CA GLN A 43 4.53 -6.57 0.53
C GLN A 43 4.78 -8.08 0.43
N LYS A 44 3.93 -8.91 1.04
CA LYS A 44 4.04 -10.37 1.01
C LYS A 44 3.41 -10.99 -0.24
N LEU A 45 2.51 -10.28 -0.90
CA LEU A 45 1.77 -10.76 -2.06
C LEU A 45 2.45 -10.34 -3.38
N VAL A 46 3.12 -9.20 -3.39
CA VAL A 46 3.77 -8.67 -4.59
C VAL A 46 5.20 -9.21 -4.69
N PRO A 47 5.62 -9.74 -5.86
CA PRO A 47 7.02 -10.12 -6.10
C PRO A 47 7.96 -8.95 -5.79
N ASN A 48 9.05 -9.21 -5.08
CA ASN A 48 10.00 -8.19 -4.62
C ASN A 48 9.40 -7.04 -3.76
N GLY A 49 8.17 -7.15 -3.27
CA GLY A 49 7.47 -6.07 -2.55
C GLY A 49 8.18 -5.57 -1.29
N THR A 50 9.03 -6.38 -0.65
CA THR A 50 9.84 -5.96 0.51
C THR A 50 11.15 -5.27 0.14
N LYS A 51 11.56 -5.28 -1.13
CA LYS A 51 12.86 -4.80 -1.61
C LYS A 51 12.78 -3.45 -2.33
N VAL A 52 11.57 -2.97 -2.61
CA VAL A 52 11.31 -1.73 -3.35
C VAL A 52 10.58 -0.73 -2.46
N ASP A 53 10.59 0.55 -2.83
CA ASP A 53 9.81 1.57 -2.14
C ASP A 53 8.30 1.43 -2.39
N ILE A 54 7.50 2.21 -1.67
CA ILE A 54 6.04 2.11 -1.71
C ILE A 54 5.49 2.46 -3.10
N SER A 55 6.06 3.43 -3.81
CA SER A 55 5.56 3.82 -5.13
C SER A 55 5.76 2.66 -6.11
N THR A 56 7.00 2.18 -6.20
CA THR A 56 7.33 1.04 -7.05
C THR A 56 6.56 -0.21 -6.66
N MET A 57 6.36 -0.49 -5.36
CA MET A 57 5.55 -1.64 -4.93
C MET A 57 4.09 -1.56 -5.42
N LEU A 58 3.51 -0.36 -5.45
CA LEU A 58 2.13 -0.17 -5.93
C LEU A 58 2.03 -0.37 -7.45
N GLU A 59 3.04 0.07 -8.21
CA GLU A 59 3.14 -0.18 -9.65
C GLU A 59 3.30 -1.68 -9.94
N GLU A 60 4.23 -2.33 -9.24
CA GLU A 60 4.48 -3.78 -9.35
C GLU A 60 3.23 -4.59 -8.96
N ALA A 61 2.44 -4.12 -7.99
CA ALA A 61 1.17 -4.77 -7.64
C ALA A 61 0.18 -4.76 -8.81
N VAL A 62 0.09 -3.64 -9.55
CA VAL A 62 -0.78 -3.54 -10.73
C VAL A 62 -0.30 -4.50 -11.83
N HIS A 63 1.01 -4.54 -12.09
CA HIS A 63 1.59 -5.47 -13.06
C HIS A 63 1.33 -6.93 -12.65
N TYR A 64 1.51 -7.27 -11.38
CA TYR A 64 1.32 -8.63 -10.90
C TYR A 64 -0.14 -9.09 -10.99
N VAL A 65 -1.11 -8.21 -10.75
CA VAL A 65 -2.54 -8.54 -10.96
C VAL A 65 -2.83 -8.83 -12.44
N LYS A 66 -2.33 -8.00 -13.36
CA LYS A 66 -2.49 -8.25 -14.81
C LYS A 66 -1.86 -9.57 -15.23
N PHE A 67 -0.68 -9.86 -14.70
CA PHE A 67 0.02 -11.13 -14.93
C PHE A 67 -0.79 -12.33 -14.43
N LEU A 68 -1.33 -12.29 -13.21
CA LEU A 68 -2.17 -13.36 -12.67
C LEU A 68 -3.45 -13.56 -13.49
N GLN A 69 -4.10 -12.47 -13.95
CA GLN A 69 -5.26 -12.54 -14.83
C GLN A 69 -4.93 -13.21 -16.17
N LEU A 70 -3.78 -12.89 -16.74
CA LEU A 70 -3.30 -13.53 -17.96
C LEU A 70 -3.09 -15.04 -17.76
N GLN A 71 -2.44 -15.44 -16.66
CA GLN A 71 -2.27 -16.87 -16.34
C GLN A 71 -3.60 -17.60 -16.25
N ILE A 72 -4.59 -17.04 -15.53
CA ILE A 72 -5.92 -17.63 -15.42
C ILE A 72 -6.55 -17.79 -16.80
N LYS A 73 -6.50 -16.75 -17.65
CA LYS A 73 -7.07 -16.79 -19.01
C LYS A 73 -6.42 -17.88 -19.87
N MET A 74 -5.09 -18.02 -19.79
CA MET A 74 -4.35 -19.05 -20.52
C MET A 74 -4.76 -20.45 -20.06
N LEU A 75 -4.83 -20.67 -18.75
CA LEU A 75 -5.19 -21.97 -18.17
C LEU A 75 -6.66 -22.35 -18.35
N SER A 76 -7.53 -21.35 -18.52
CA SER A 76 -8.99 -21.57 -18.67
C SER A 76 -9.44 -21.66 -20.13
N SER A 77 -8.55 -21.41 -21.09
CA SER A 77 -8.89 -21.41 -22.52
C SER A 77 -8.46 -22.71 -23.18
N ASP A 78 -9.40 -23.40 -23.82
CA ASP A 78 -9.20 -24.68 -24.50
C ASP A 78 -8.20 -24.60 -25.68
N GLU A 79 -7.98 -23.40 -26.21
CA GLU A 79 -7.03 -23.12 -27.31
C GLU A 79 -5.70 -22.50 -26.83
N LEU A 80 -5.70 -21.70 -25.76
CA LEU A 80 -4.50 -21.01 -25.26
C LEU A 80 -3.71 -21.79 -24.22
N TRP A 81 -4.27 -22.84 -23.59
CA TRP A 81 -3.54 -23.63 -22.59
C TRP A 81 -2.25 -24.25 -23.17
N MET A 82 -2.24 -24.58 -24.46
CA MET A 82 -1.08 -25.13 -25.16
C MET A 82 0.07 -24.13 -25.28
N TYR A 83 -0.24 -22.82 -25.31
CA TYR A 83 0.75 -21.74 -25.36
C TYR A 83 1.13 -21.23 -23.96
N ALA A 84 0.49 -21.74 -22.90
CA ALA A 84 0.74 -21.33 -21.53
C ALA A 84 2.24 -21.35 -21.18
N PRO A 85 3.05 -22.39 -21.50
CA PRO A 85 4.47 -22.43 -21.14
C PRO A 85 5.34 -21.29 -21.73
N ILE A 86 4.94 -20.69 -22.86
CA ILE A 86 5.74 -19.67 -23.57
C ILE A 86 5.42 -18.26 -23.06
N ALA A 87 4.19 -18.03 -22.59
CA ALA A 87 3.72 -16.73 -22.11
C ALA A 87 4.27 -16.34 -20.71
N TYR A 88 4.83 -17.29 -19.93
CA TYR A 88 5.39 -17.01 -18.61
C TYR A 88 6.66 -16.14 -18.64
N ASN A 89 7.34 -16.02 -19.81
CA ASN A 89 8.62 -15.32 -19.94
C ASN A 89 8.51 -13.81 -20.20
N GLY A 90 7.34 -13.20 -19.99
CA GLY A 90 7.17 -11.75 -20.14
C GLY A 90 7.17 -11.26 -21.60
N MET A 91 6.95 -12.15 -22.57
CA MET A 91 6.61 -11.74 -23.94
C MET A 91 5.16 -11.27 -23.96
N ASP A 92 4.98 -9.95 -24.09
CA ASP A 92 3.72 -9.33 -24.48
C ASP A 92 3.37 -9.81 -25.90
N LEU A 93 2.68 -10.95 -26.01
CA LEU A 93 1.92 -11.25 -27.22
C LEU A 93 0.87 -10.15 -27.27
N GLY A 94 1.02 -9.17 -28.17
CA GLY A 94 0.11 -8.04 -28.35
C GLY A 94 -1.31 -8.44 -28.76
N ILE A 95 -1.98 -9.22 -27.92
CA ILE A 95 -3.37 -9.64 -28.03
C ILE A 95 -4.25 -8.54 -27.46
N ASP A 96 -4.20 -7.38 -28.12
CA ASP A 96 -5.25 -6.37 -28.00
C ASP A 96 -6.55 -7.03 -28.48
N LEU A 97 -7.38 -7.39 -27.51
CA LEU A 97 -8.55 -8.23 -27.67
C LEU A 97 -9.70 -7.42 -28.31
N ASN A 98 -9.55 -6.98 -29.57
CA ASN A 98 -10.69 -6.51 -30.37
C ASN A 98 -11.48 -7.73 -30.88
N ILE A 99 -12.12 -8.45 -29.95
CA ILE A 99 -13.08 -9.51 -30.27
C ILE A 99 -14.44 -8.85 -30.45
N SER A 100 -14.71 -8.40 -31.67
CA SER A 100 -16.09 -8.25 -32.15
C SER A 100 -16.60 -9.64 -32.54
N PRO A 101 -17.72 -10.14 -31.97
CA PRO A 101 -18.25 -11.43 -32.35
C PRO A 101 -18.92 -11.32 -33.74
N PRO A 102 -18.68 -12.26 -34.67
CA PRO A 102 -19.50 -12.34 -35.88
C PRO A 102 -20.89 -12.91 -35.53
N ARG A 103 -21.90 -12.41 -36.25
CA ARG A 103 -23.30 -12.84 -36.18
C ARG A 103 -23.53 -14.20 -36.84
#